data_AF-A0A2P4P321-F1
#
_entry.id   AF-A0A2P4P321-F1
#
_cell.length_a   1.000
_cell.length_b   1.000
_cell.length_c   1.000
_cell.angle_alpha   90.00
_cell.angle_beta   90.00
_cell.angle_gamma   90.00
#
_symmetry.space_group_name_H-M   'P 1'
#
loop_
_entity.id
_entity.type
_entity.pdbx_description
1 polymer ?
#
loop_
_entity_poly.entity_id
_entity_poly.type
_entity_poly.pdbx_seq_one_letter_code
_entity_poly.pdbx_strand_id
1 'polypeptide(L)'
;MHLDSNVSSSRQSLDSPFNVKDLVRNPNFSLDKVRTLFAEYEDENKMKIEDEIIEDIYTQTNGHAGLVCLCGRAIEDNLISKIKGDRILSHGVWVRFKLISLMDEIAQYQTFKRIINSLLDSSAMTAVRFFRDYFLLEDVEHEVKIVDTDSADFLAAEGVLIPVTERAERAFRLSSPMVRNIVLQRVILKVFPFCPQKDIPYKGNSRNLDILMS
;
A
#
# COMPACT_ATOMS: atom_id res chain seq x y z
N MET A 1 15.00 69.29 11.20
CA MET A 1 14.15 68.82 12.31
C MET A 1 13.53 67.51 11.87
N HIS A 2 13.98 66.42 12.48
CA HIS A 2 13.38 65.09 12.38
C HIS A 2 11.96 65.12 12.94
N LEU A 3 11.04 64.48 12.24
CA LEU A 3 9.79 63.97 12.80
C LEU A 3 9.58 62.59 12.20
N ASP A 4 10.00 61.60 12.98
CA ASP A 4 9.72 60.20 12.78
C ASP A 4 8.23 59.95 13.07
N SER A 5 7.57 59.19 12.20
CA SER A 5 6.33 58.52 12.56
C SER A 5 6.35 57.11 11.98
N ASN A 6 6.47 56.17 12.92
CA ASN A 6 6.64 54.74 12.77
C ASN A 6 5.53 54.11 11.91
N VAL A 7 5.90 53.52 10.78
CA VAL A 7 5.13 52.43 10.17
C VAL A 7 5.56 51.15 10.87
N SER A 8 4.69 50.64 11.74
CA SER A 8 4.77 49.30 12.30
C SER A 8 4.71 48.28 11.17
N SER A 9 5.88 47.84 10.71
CA SER A 9 5.98 46.69 9.81
C SER A 9 5.54 45.43 10.57
N SER A 10 4.25 45.11 10.52
CA SER A 10 3.79 43.75 10.75
C SER A 10 4.34 42.91 9.61
N ARG A 11 5.53 42.35 9.81
CA ARG A 11 6.02 41.21 9.03
C ARG A 11 5.00 40.10 9.28
N GLN A 12 3.96 40.02 8.45
CA GLN A 12 3.25 38.78 8.24
C GLN A 12 4.32 37.81 7.78
N SER A 13 4.73 36.90 8.67
CA SER A 13 5.48 35.73 8.28
C SER A 13 4.62 35.05 7.21
N LEU A 14 5.06 35.13 5.96
CA LEU A 14 4.63 34.24 4.88
C LEU A 14 5.18 32.86 5.21
N ASP A 15 4.72 32.28 6.33
CA ASP A 15 4.90 30.87 6.60
C ASP A 15 4.10 30.17 5.50
N SER A 16 4.82 29.39 4.68
CA SER A 16 4.22 28.59 3.63
C SER A 16 3.01 27.82 4.19
N PRO A 17 1.89 27.67 3.45
CA PRO A 17 0.81 26.79 3.87
C PRO A 17 1.27 25.32 4.01
N PHE A 18 2.48 25.00 3.57
CA PHE A 18 3.19 23.74 3.78
C PHE A 18 4.25 23.83 4.89
N ASN A 19 4.05 24.66 5.92
CA ASN A 19 4.95 24.72 7.07
C ASN A 19 4.88 23.40 7.83
N VAL A 20 5.93 22.58 7.75
CA VAL A 20 6.03 21.23 8.34
C VAL A 20 6.08 21.26 9.89
N LYS A 21 5.82 22.41 10.52
CA LYS A 21 5.85 22.56 11.99
C LYS A 21 4.70 21.80 12.66
N ASP A 22 3.57 21.65 11.97
CA ASP A 22 2.44 20.87 12.48
C ASP A 22 2.34 19.55 11.72
N LEU A 23 2.61 18.45 12.42
CA LEU A 23 2.39 17.10 11.90
C LEU A 23 0.87 16.85 11.81
N VAL A 24 0.24 17.26 10.71
CA VAL A 24 -1.18 16.99 10.48
C VAL A 24 -1.34 15.50 10.21
N ARG A 25 -1.88 14.76 11.18
CA ARG A 25 -2.27 13.36 10.99
C ARG A 25 -3.50 13.31 10.11
N ASN A 26 -3.38 12.73 8.92
CA ASN A 26 -4.51 12.41 8.07
C ASN A 26 -4.90 10.94 8.31
N PRO A 27 -5.94 10.65 9.13
CA PRO A 27 -6.35 9.28 9.37
C PRO A 27 -6.89 8.65 8.08
N ASN A 28 -6.70 7.33 7.95
CA ASN A 28 -7.36 6.56 6.91
C ASN A 28 -8.88 6.74 6.99
N PHE A 29 -9.55 6.65 5.84
CA PHE A 29 -10.99 6.70 5.77
C PHE A 29 -11.62 5.53 6.53
N SER A 30 -12.76 5.79 7.18
CA SER A 30 -13.65 4.73 7.62
C SER A 30 -14.38 4.14 6.41
N LEU A 31 -14.95 2.94 6.58
CA LEU A 31 -15.79 2.34 5.53
C LEU A 31 -16.93 3.28 5.12
N ASP A 32 -17.56 3.98 6.06
CA ASP A 32 -18.63 4.94 5.74
C ASP A 32 -18.15 6.10 4.86
N LYS A 33 -16.93 6.62 5.11
CA LYS A 33 -16.35 7.65 4.24
C LYS A 33 -16.05 7.10 2.84
N VAL A 34 -15.60 5.86 2.73
CA VAL A 34 -15.38 5.21 1.43
C VAL A 34 -16.73 5.02 0.71
N ARG A 35 -17.79 4.59 1.41
CA ARG A 35 -19.15 4.50 0.86
C ARG A 35 -19.68 5.86 0.39
N THR A 36 -19.50 6.93 1.17
CA THR A 36 -19.89 8.29 0.76
C THR A 36 -19.15 8.71 -0.51
N LEU A 37 -17.83 8.51 -0.56
CA LEU A 37 -17.02 8.85 -1.73
C LEU A 37 -17.49 8.11 -2.99
N PHE A 38 -17.77 6.81 -2.88
CA PHE A 38 -18.25 6.03 -4.02
C PHE A 38 -19.71 6.37 -4.39
N ALA A 39 -20.55 6.77 -3.43
CA ALA A 39 -21.91 7.25 -3.72
C ALA A 39 -21.90 8.56 -4.53
N GLU A 40 -20.98 9.48 -4.22
CA GLU A 40 -20.76 10.69 -5.01
C GLU A 40 -20.29 10.33 -6.43
N TYR A 41 -19.31 9.43 -6.53
CA TYR A 41 -18.81 8.93 -7.81
C TYR A 41 -19.89 8.24 -8.67
N GLU A 42 -20.76 7.43 -8.05
CA GLU A 42 -21.92 6.82 -8.72
C GLU A 42 -22.88 7.85 -9.31
N ASP A 43 -23.20 8.90 -8.56
CA ASP A 43 -24.10 9.95 -9.03
C ASP A 43 -23.47 10.76 -10.17
N GLU A 44 -22.19 11.11 -10.06
CA GLU A 44 -21.48 11.84 -11.12
C GLU A 44 -21.45 11.05 -12.43
N ASN A 45 -21.19 9.74 -12.35
CA ASN A 45 -21.04 8.88 -13.53
C ASN A 45 -22.35 8.24 -14.01
N LYS A 46 -23.46 8.46 -13.28
CA LYS A 46 -24.77 7.85 -13.54
C LYS A 46 -24.66 6.34 -13.72
N MET A 47 -23.98 5.71 -12.75
CA MET A 47 -23.73 4.28 -12.68
C MET A 47 -23.99 3.75 -11.27
N LYS A 48 -23.97 2.43 -11.10
CA LYS A 48 -24.02 1.76 -9.81
C LYS A 48 -22.84 0.82 -9.63
N ILE A 49 -22.38 0.69 -8.40
CA ILE A 49 -21.28 -0.16 -7.96
C ILE A 49 -21.87 -1.01 -6.83
N GLU A 50 -21.77 -2.33 -6.97
CA GLU A 50 -22.22 -3.24 -5.91
C GLU A 50 -21.43 -2.98 -4.61
N ASP A 51 -22.13 -2.98 -3.47
CA ASP A 51 -21.56 -2.61 -2.16
C ASP A 51 -20.36 -3.49 -1.78
N GLU A 52 -20.35 -4.75 -2.20
CA GLU A 52 -19.26 -5.71 -2.00
C GLU A 52 -17.94 -5.23 -2.62
N ILE A 53 -18.01 -4.45 -3.70
CA ILE A 53 -16.82 -3.84 -4.32
C ILE A 53 -16.26 -2.75 -3.41
N ILE A 54 -17.14 -1.91 -2.85
CA ILE A 54 -16.75 -0.82 -1.95
C ILE A 54 -16.13 -1.38 -0.67
N GLU A 55 -16.72 -2.45 -0.13
CA GLU A 55 -16.20 -3.18 1.04
C GLU A 55 -14.86 -3.85 0.76
N ASP A 56 -14.70 -4.48 -0.42
CA ASP A 56 -13.41 -5.06 -0.82
C ASP A 56 -12.35 -3.98 -1.03
N ILE A 57 -12.67 -2.85 -1.66
CA ILE A 57 -11.75 -1.71 -1.79
C ILE A 57 -11.31 -1.22 -0.41
N TYR A 58 -12.25 -1.01 0.53
CA TYR A 58 -11.90 -0.62 1.89
C TYR A 58 -10.95 -1.63 2.54
N THR A 59 -11.28 -2.92 2.45
CA THR A 59 -10.49 -4.01 3.03
C THR A 59 -9.08 -4.06 2.43
N GLN A 60 -8.95 -3.99 1.10
CA GLN A 60 -7.65 -4.06 0.42
C GLN A 60 -6.79 -2.81 0.65
N THR A 61 -7.41 -1.66 0.87
CA THR A 61 -6.70 -0.38 1.03
C THR A 61 -6.51 0.02 2.48
N ASN A 62 -7.16 -0.69 3.42
CA ASN A 62 -7.26 -0.30 4.83
C ASN A 62 -7.72 1.16 5.00
N GLY A 63 -8.59 1.62 4.10
CA GLY A 63 -9.09 3.00 4.05
C GLY A 63 -8.05 4.06 3.66
N HIS A 64 -6.83 3.71 3.22
CA HIS A 64 -5.84 4.70 2.82
C HIS A 64 -6.37 5.52 1.63
N ALA A 65 -6.62 6.82 1.84
CA ALA A 65 -7.32 7.69 0.88
C ALA A 65 -6.72 7.64 -0.54
N GLY A 66 -5.39 7.69 -0.65
CA GLY A 66 -4.72 7.60 -1.94
C GLY A 66 -4.94 6.27 -2.66
N LEU A 67 -5.03 5.15 -1.93
CA LEU A 67 -5.26 3.83 -2.53
C LEU A 67 -6.72 3.63 -2.91
N VAL A 68 -7.64 4.13 -2.08
CA VAL A 68 -9.08 4.16 -2.37
C VAL A 68 -9.32 4.92 -3.68
N CYS A 69 -8.76 6.13 -3.82
CA CYS A 69 -8.88 6.92 -5.04
C CYS A 69 -8.23 6.24 -6.25
N LEU A 70 -7.10 5.54 -6.07
CA LEU A 70 -6.49 4.76 -7.15
C LEU A 70 -7.37 3.60 -7.60
N CYS A 71 -8.13 2.96 -6.70
CA CYS A 71 -9.11 1.95 -7.08
C CYS A 71 -10.25 2.57 -7.91
N GLY A 72 -10.77 3.72 -7.50
CA GLY A 72 -11.76 4.48 -8.28
C GLY A 72 -11.23 4.85 -9.67
N ARG A 73 -9.99 5.33 -9.76
CA ARG A 73 -9.33 5.62 -11.04
C ARG A 73 -9.14 4.36 -11.90
N ALA A 74 -8.77 3.24 -11.30
CA ALA A 74 -8.64 1.98 -12.03
C ALA A 74 -9.99 1.50 -12.59
N ILE A 75 -11.09 1.71 -11.84
CA ILE A 75 -12.46 1.44 -12.31
C ILE A 75 -12.79 2.31 -13.53
N GLU A 76 -12.56 3.62 -13.43
CA GLU A 76 -12.77 4.60 -14.51
C GLU A 76 -12.07 4.14 -15.80
N ASP A 77 -10.75 3.91 -15.71
CA ASP A 77 -9.91 3.67 -16.87
C ASP A 77 -10.17 2.31 -17.52
N ASN A 78 -10.55 1.29 -16.73
CA ASN A 78 -10.53 -0.09 -17.19
C ASN A 78 -11.88 -0.78 -17.26
N LEU A 79 -12.87 -0.32 -16.48
CA LEU A 79 -14.12 -1.06 -16.27
C LEU A 79 -15.33 -0.30 -16.78
N ILE A 80 -15.39 1.03 -16.68
CA ILE A 80 -16.58 1.80 -17.11
C ILE A 80 -16.96 1.51 -18.55
N SER A 81 -15.99 1.52 -19.47
CA SER A 81 -16.24 1.22 -20.89
C SER A 81 -16.72 -0.22 -21.16
N LYS A 82 -16.55 -1.13 -20.20
CA LYS A 82 -16.92 -2.55 -20.31
C LYS A 82 -18.29 -2.87 -19.70
N ILE A 83 -18.86 -1.96 -18.92
CA ILE A 83 -20.19 -2.13 -18.34
C ILE A 83 -21.22 -1.85 -19.45
N LYS A 84 -22.05 -2.85 -19.78
CA LYS A 84 -23.05 -2.76 -20.85
C LYS A 84 -24.43 -2.48 -20.27
N GLY A 85 -25.16 -1.52 -20.86
CA GLY A 85 -26.60 -1.39 -20.68
C GLY A 85 -27.04 -0.86 -19.31
N ASP A 86 -27.00 -1.72 -18.28
CA ASP A 86 -27.52 -1.45 -16.93
C ASP A 86 -26.69 -0.43 -16.13
N ARG A 87 -25.45 -0.17 -16.57
CA ARG A 87 -24.48 0.70 -15.88
C ARG A 87 -24.21 0.23 -14.44
N ILE A 88 -24.29 -1.07 -14.20
CA ILE A 88 -23.96 -1.68 -12.91
C ILE A 88 -22.59 -2.36 -13.01
N LEU A 89 -21.64 -1.91 -12.20
CA LEU A 89 -20.39 -2.62 -11.99
C LEU A 89 -20.64 -3.74 -10.98
N SER A 90 -20.69 -4.98 -11.47
CA SER A 90 -20.85 -6.15 -10.62
C SER A 90 -19.55 -6.62 -9.96
N HIS A 91 -19.68 -7.17 -8.77
CA HIS A 91 -18.59 -7.71 -7.97
C HIS A 91 -17.79 -8.78 -8.72
N GLY A 92 -18.45 -9.60 -9.54
CA GLY A 92 -17.78 -10.59 -10.39
C GLY A 92 -16.81 -9.97 -11.41
N VAL A 93 -17.18 -8.84 -12.02
CA VAL A 93 -16.31 -8.10 -12.93
C VAL A 93 -15.13 -7.49 -12.18
N TRP A 94 -15.40 -6.89 -11.01
CA TRP A 94 -14.36 -6.33 -10.13
C TRP A 94 -13.35 -7.38 -9.67
N VAL A 95 -13.80 -8.52 -9.13
CA VAL A 95 -12.91 -9.60 -8.65
C VAL A 95 -12.02 -10.12 -9.77
N ARG A 96 -12.58 -10.33 -10.97
CA ARG A 96 -11.80 -10.78 -12.13
C ARG A 96 -10.72 -9.76 -12.50
N PHE A 97 -11.07 -8.47 -12.53
CA PHE A 97 -10.10 -7.40 -12.82
C PHE A 97 -9.03 -7.29 -11.73
N LYS A 98 -9.43 -7.34 -10.45
CA LYS A 98 -8.53 -7.32 -9.30
C LYS A 98 -7.47 -8.41 -9.37
N LEU A 99 -7.88 -9.64 -9.70
CA LEU A 99 -6.99 -10.79 -9.77
C LEU A 99 -6.02 -10.74 -10.96
N ILE A 100 -6.46 -10.19 -12.09
CA ILE A 100 -5.71 -10.29 -13.36
C ILE A 100 -4.89 -9.03 -13.64
N SER A 101 -5.36 -7.84 -13.26
CA SER A 101 -4.84 -6.58 -13.80
C SER A 101 -4.63 -5.48 -12.77
N LEU A 102 -5.38 -5.44 -11.65
CA LEU A 102 -5.33 -4.29 -10.75
C LEU A 102 -3.91 -3.99 -10.22
N MET A 103 -3.14 -5.01 -9.85
CA MET A 103 -1.77 -4.79 -9.35
C MET A 103 -0.83 -4.30 -10.46
N ASP A 104 -1.05 -4.67 -11.72
CA ASP A 104 -0.29 -4.13 -12.86
C ASP A 104 -0.61 -2.65 -13.06
N GLU A 105 -1.90 -2.29 -13.05
CA GLU A 105 -2.35 -0.91 -13.19
C GLU A 105 -1.81 -0.02 -12.06
N ILE A 106 -1.93 -0.47 -10.81
CA ILE A 106 -1.46 0.29 -9.64
C ILE A 106 0.07 0.45 -9.66
N ALA A 107 0.81 -0.59 -10.08
CA ALA A 107 2.26 -0.52 -10.19
C ALA A 107 2.76 0.48 -11.27
N GLN A 108 1.89 0.95 -12.17
CA GLN A 108 2.27 1.98 -13.15
C GLN A 108 2.34 3.40 -12.57
N TYR A 109 1.70 3.65 -11.43
CA TYR A 109 1.71 4.97 -10.81
C TYR A 109 3.08 5.31 -10.24
N GLN A 110 3.48 6.57 -10.38
CA GLN A 110 4.83 7.01 -10.03
C GLN A 110 5.19 6.74 -8.55
N THR A 111 4.23 6.89 -7.64
CA THR A 111 4.42 6.59 -6.21
C THR A 111 4.80 5.12 -6.01
N PHE A 112 4.10 4.20 -6.67
CA PHE A 112 4.38 2.77 -6.56
C PHE A 112 5.65 2.36 -7.29
N LYS A 113 5.94 2.95 -8.45
CA LYS A 113 7.23 2.78 -9.13
C LYS A 113 8.38 3.16 -8.20
N ARG A 114 8.25 4.28 -7.47
CA ARG A 114 9.26 4.73 -6.51
C ARG A 114 9.44 3.74 -5.36
N ILE A 115 8.34 3.30 -4.72
CA ILE A 115 8.39 2.31 -3.63
C ILE A 115 9.05 1.02 -4.14
N ILE A 116 8.59 0.48 -5.26
CA ILE A 116 9.13 -0.76 -5.84
C ILE A 116 10.62 -0.62 -6.13
N ASN A 117 11.05 0.49 -6.75
CA ASN A 117 12.46 0.70 -7.07
C ASN A 117 13.32 0.88 -5.80
N SER A 118 12.82 1.61 -4.81
CA SER A 118 13.49 1.79 -3.51
C SER A 118 13.72 0.44 -2.82
N LEU A 119 12.69 -0.42 -2.80
CA LEU A 119 12.77 -1.75 -2.19
C LEU A 119 13.58 -2.76 -3.03
N LEU A 120 13.74 -2.54 -4.34
CA LEU A 120 14.60 -3.37 -5.18
C LEU A 120 16.08 -2.96 -5.12
N ASP A 121 16.38 -1.79 -4.57
CA ASP A 121 17.76 -1.35 -4.41
C ASP A 121 18.53 -2.29 -3.47
N SER A 122 19.79 -2.55 -3.80
CA SER A 122 20.64 -3.46 -3.01
C SER A 122 20.81 -3.02 -1.54
N SER A 123 20.73 -1.73 -1.27
CA SER A 123 20.79 -1.17 0.09
C SER A 123 19.55 -1.52 0.92
N ALA A 124 18.41 -1.80 0.30
CA ALA A 124 17.17 -2.16 0.98
C ALA A 124 17.07 -3.65 1.34
N MET A 125 18.05 -4.49 0.99
CA MET A 125 18.01 -5.95 1.19
C MET A 125 17.68 -6.35 2.63
N THR A 126 18.27 -5.68 3.62
CA THR A 126 18.01 -5.96 5.05
C THR A 126 16.55 -5.68 5.40
N ALA A 127 16.02 -4.52 4.98
CA ALA A 127 14.63 -4.15 5.21
C ALA A 127 13.64 -5.07 4.49
N VAL A 128 13.98 -5.55 3.29
CA VAL A 128 13.14 -6.47 2.52
C VAL A 128 13.12 -7.87 3.13
N ARG A 129 14.25 -8.37 3.65
CA ARG A 129 14.30 -9.62 4.44
C ARG A 129 13.47 -9.47 5.70
N PHE A 130 13.63 -8.36 6.40
CA PHE A 130 12.83 -8.04 7.57
C PHE A 130 11.33 -8.04 7.26
N PHE A 131 10.89 -7.37 6.19
CA PHE A 131 9.50 -7.43 5.75
C PHE A 131 9.02 -8.86 5.48
N ARG A 132 9.83 -9.67 4.79
CA ARG A 132 9.52 -11.06 4.48
C ARG A 132 9.28 -11.89 5.75
N ASP A 133 10.17 -11.72 6.73
CA ASP A 133 10.22 -12.58 7.91
C ASP A 133 9.12 -12.21 8.94
N TYR A 134 8.71 -10.93 9.00
CA TYR A 134 7.78 -10.44 10.03
C TYR A 134 6.41 -9.97 9.52
N PHE A 135 6.26 -9.62 8.24
CA PHE A 135 5.04 -8.96 7.76
C PHE A 135 4.40 -9.63 6.54
N LEU A 136 5.08 -10.57 5.88
CA LEU A 136 4.57 -11.15 4.64
C LEU A 136 3.26 -11.92 4.82
N LEU A 137 3.11 -12.59 5.97
CA LEU A 137 1.95 -13.43 6.29
C LEU A 137 0.99 -12.76 7.28
N GLU A 138 1.29 -11.54 7.72
CA GLU A 138 0.54 -10.86 8.77
C GLU A 138 -0.65 -10.07 8.20
N ASP A 139 -1.64 -9.84 9.08
CA ASP A 139 -2.78 -8.96 8.85
C ASP A 139 -2.43 -7.50 9.16
N VAL A 140 -3.18 -6.53 8.62
CA VAL A 140 -3.03 -5.09 8.87
C VAL A 140 -3.38 -4.66 10.29
N GLU A 141 -4.10 -5.49 11.03
CA GLU A 141 -4.35 -5.30 12.46
C GLU A 141 -3.24 -5.89 13.33
N HIS A 142 -2.41 -6.77 12.78
CA HIS A 142 -1.32 -7.36 13.53
C HIS A 142 -0.19 -6.35 13.74
N GLU A 143 0.20 -6.18 15.00
CA GLU A 143 1.27 -5.28 15.41
C GLU A 143 2.51 -6.09 15.77
N VAL A 144 3.60 -5.82 15.07
CA VAL A 144 4.89 -6.44 15.37
C VAL A 144 5.68 -5.50 16.27
N LYS A 145 6.05 -5.99 17.46
CA LYS A 145 6.98 -5.32 18.36
C LYS A 145 8.40 -5.63 17.92
N ILE A 146 9.19 -4.59 17.61
CA ILE A 146 10.44 -4.78 16.87
C ILE A 146 11.61 -4.10 17.60
N VAL A 147 12.73 -4.83 17.66
CA VAL A 147 14.01 -4.33 18.19
C VAL A 147 14.86 -3.68 17.10
N ASP A 148 14.80 -4.17 15.86
CA ASP A 148 15.45 -3.54 14.69
C ASP A 148 14.62 -2.37 14.15
N THR A 149 14.90 -1.17 14.66
CA THR A 149 14.14 0.03 14.30
C THR A 149 14.50 0.58 12.92
N ASP A 150 15.69 0.33 12.39
CA ASP A 150 16.15 0.99 11.15
C ASP A 150 15.42 0.42 9.92
N SER A 151 15.29 -0.91 9.85
CA SER A 151 14.52 -1.60 8.81
C SER A 151 13.04 -1.18 8.84
N ALA A 152 12.46 -1.09 10.04
CA ALA A 152 11.06 -0.72 10.23
C ALA A 152 10.81 0.77 9.92
N ASP A 153 11.70 1.66 10.36
CA ASP A 153 11.64 3.10 10.09
C ASP A 153 11.79 3.38 8.59
N PHE A 154 12.69 2.67 7.90
CA PHE A 154 12.82 2.74 6.44
C PHE A 154 11.52 2.30 5.73
N LEU A 155 10.97 1.14 6.08
CA LEU A 155 9.72 0.66 5.48
C LEU A 155 8.53 1.58 5.79
N ALA A 156 8.50 2.21 6.96
CA ALA A 156 7.51 3.22 7.30
C ALA A 156 7.67 4.50 6.46
N ALA A 157 8.91 4.94 6.22
CA ALA A 157 9.20 6.08 5.35
C ALA A 157 8.79 5.83 3.89
N GLU A 158 8.87 4.59 3.42
CA GLU A 158 8.36 4.17 2.09
C GLU A 158 6.83 3.99 2.07
N GLY A 159 6.14 4.07 3.22
CA GLY A 159 4.68 3.88 3.32
C GLY A 159 4.23 2.41 3.31
N VAL A 160 5.16 1.48 3.51
CA VAL A 160 4.88 0.03 3.61
C VAL A 160 4.32 -0.32 4.99
N LEU A 161 4.87 0.30 6.04
CA LEU A 161 4.45 0.13 7.42
C LEU A 161 3.89 1.42 8.01
N ILE A 162 3.11 1.29 9.07
CA ILE A 162 2.60 2.39 9.88
C ILE A 162 3.09 2.22 11.31
N PRO A 163 3.74 3.24 11.91
CA PRO A 163 4.13 3.20 13.32
C PRO A 163 2.90 3.32 14.22
N VAL A 164 2.84 2.48 15.26
CA VAL A 164 1.80 2.51 16.29
C VAL A 164 2.23 3.46 17.40
N THR A 165 1.73 4.69 17.37
CA THR A 165 2.24 5.78 18.24
C THR A 165 1.64 5.84 19.64
N GLU A 166 0.61 5.03 19.92
CA GLU A 166 -0.13 5.05 21.19
C GLU A 166 0.52 4.18 22.27
N ARG A 167 1.63 3.50 21.94
CA ARG A 167 2.34 2.59 22.84
C ARG A 167 3.69 3.17 23.28
N ALA A 168 4.11 2.78 24.48
CA ALA A 168 5.45 3.08 25.00
C ALA A 168 6.56 2.35 24.22
N GLU A 169 6.23 1.20 23.62
CA GLU A 169 7.14 0.39 22.82
C GLU A 169 6.92 0.70 21.33
N ARG A 170 8.02 0.79 20.55
CA ARG A 170 7.96 0.97 19.09
C ARG A 170 7.39 -0.29 18.45
N ALA A 171 6.18 -0.19 17.93
CA ALA A 171 5.50 -1.23 17.18
C ALA A 171 5.07 -0.72 15.81
N PHE A 172 5.00 -1.63 14.85
CA PHE A 172 4.61 -1.33 13.47
C PHE A 172 3.57 -2.33 12.98
N ARG A 173 2.75 -1.89 12.04
CA ARG A 173 1.79 -2.74 11.32
C ARG A 173 1.83 -2.44 9.83
N LEU A 174 1.30 -3.35 9.02
CA LEU A 174 1.16 -3.15 7.58
C LEU A 174 0.26 -1.93 7.27
N SER A 175 0.61 -1.18 6.22
CA SER A 175 -0.22 -0.05 5.80
C SER A 175 -1.54 -0.49 5.17
N SER A 176 -1.49 -1.49 4.27
CA SER A 176 -2.65 -2.09 3.62
C SER A 176 -2.34 -3.48 3.05
N PRO A 177 -3.32 -4.38 2.89
CA PRO A 177 -3.12 -5.64 2.16
C PRO A 177 -2.67 -5.42 0.71
N MET A 178 -3.12 -4.35 0.07
CA MET A 178 -2.73 -3.98 -1.30
C MET A 178 -1.25 -3.65 -1.41
N VAL A 179 -0.69 -2.87 -0.48
CA VAL A 179 0.75 -2.58 -0.46
C VAL A 179 1.54 -3.86 -0.19
N ARG A 180 1.10 -4.71 0.75
CA ARG A 180 1.69 -6.03 0.96
C ARG A 180 1.73 -6.86 -0.32
N ASN A 181 0.62 -6.90 -1.08
CA ASN A 181 0.53 -7.63 -2.33
C ASN A 181 1.48 -7.07 -3.41
N ILE A 182 1.65 -5.75 -3.47
CA ILE A 182 2.62 -5.12 -4.38
C ILE A 182 4.05 -5.50 -4.00
N VAL A 183 4.41 -5.43 -2.72
CA VAL A 183 5.73 -5.84 -2.24
C VAL A 183 5.98 -7.32 -2.53
N LEU A 184 5.00 -8.19 -2.25
CA LEU A 184 5.09 -9.61 -2.57
C LEU A 184 5.34 -9.85 -4.06
N GLN A 185 4.45 -9.34 -4.92
CA GLN A 185 4.47 -9.66 -6.36
C GLN A 185 5.61 -8.98 -7.13
N ARG A 186 6.02 -7.76 -6.72
CA ARG A 186 6.96 -6.93 -7.48
C ARG A 186 8.36 -6.89 -6.90
N VAL A 187 8.52 -7.16 -5.60
CA VAL A 187 9.80 -7.08 -4.89
C VAL A 187 10.24 -8.47 -4.44
N ILE A 188 9.50 -9.12 -3.54
CA ILE A 188 9.90 -10.39 -2.92
C ILE A 188 10.21 -11.47 -3.96
N LEU A 189 9.34 -11.64 -4.97
CA LEU A 189 9.58 -12.64 -6.03
C LEU A 189 10.83 -12.37 -6.88
N LYS A 190 11.32 -11.13 -6.93
CA LYS A 190 12.55 -10.76 -7.66
C LYS A 190 13.79 -10.85 -6.78
N VAL A 191 13.67 -10.47 -5.50
CA VAL A 191 14.78 -10.48 -4.53
C VAL A 191 15.07 -11.91 -4.05
N PHE A 192 14.04 -12.74 -3.90
CA PHE A 192 14.14 -14.14 -3.50
C PHE A 192 13.48 -15.04 -4.55
N PRO A 193 14.06 -15.15 -5.76
CA PRO A 193 13.52 -16.05 -6.77
C PRO A 193 13.56 -17.48 -6.22
N PHE A 194 12.41 -18.17 -6.24
CA PHE A 194 12.35 -19.58 -5.85
C PHE A 194 13.37 -20.39 -6.66
N CYS A 195 14.38 -20.93 -5.98
CA CYS A 195 15.21 -21.98 -6.53
C CYS A 195 15.72 -22.84 -5.37
N PRO A 196 15.35 -24.13 -5.25
CA PRO A 196 16.29 -25.05 -4.63
C PRO A 196 17.54 -25.04 -5.53
N GLN A 197 18.62 -24.41 -5.05
CA GLN A 197 19.92 -24.45 -5.73
C GLN A 197 20.56 -25.86 -5.71
N LYS A 198 19.90 -26.82 -5.04
CA LYS A 198 20.27 -28.23 -5.11
C LYS A 198 19.39 -28.92 -6.13
N ASP A 199 20.03 -29.58 -7.09
CA ASP A 199 19.41 -30.53 -7.98
C ASP A 199 18.44 -31.42 -7.19
N ILE A 200 17.23 -31.60 -7.71
CA ILE A 200 16.28 -32.58 -7.21
C ILE A 200 17.05 -33.92 -7.16
N PRO A 201 17.13 -34.61 -6.00
CA PRO A 201 17.84 -35.88 -5.93
C PRO A 201 17.29 -36.81 -7.01
N TYR A 202 18.17 -37.17 -7.95
CA TYR A 202 17.84 -38.01 -9.08
C TYR A 202 17.35 -39.35 -8.54
N LYS A 203 16.12 -39.74 -8.87
CA LYS A 203 15.63 -41.12 -8.63
C LYS A 203 16.37 -42.05 -9.58
N GLY A 204 17.58 -42.45 -9.21
CA GLY A 204 18.19 -43.67 -9.74
C GLY A 204 17.31 -44.86 -9.34
N ASN A 205 17.09 -45.79 -10.26
CA ASN A 205 16.31 -47.03 -10.06
C ASN A 205 16.91 -47.95 -8.97
N SER A 206 16.93 -47.51 -7.72
CA SER A 206 17.30 -48.34 -6.58
C SER A 206 16.34 -48.07 -5.42
N ARG A 207 15.86 -49.14 -4.81
CA ARG A 207 14.76 -49.18 -3.83
C ARG A 207 15.12 -48.63 -2.45
N ASN A 208 15.95 -47.60 -2.34
CA ASN A 208 16.27 -46.99 -1.06
C ASN A 208 16.11 -45.47 -1.13
N LEU A 209 15.27 -44.94 -0.25
CA LEU A 209 15.13 -43.50 -0.01
C LEU A 209 16.28 -43.06 0.88
N ASP A 210 17.10 -42.12 0.42
CA ASP A 210 18.08 -41.45 1.27
C ASP A 210 17.37 -40.36 2.11
N ILE A 211 17.52 -40.49 3.43
CA ILE A 211 17.08 -39.47 4.40
C ILE A 211 18.20 -38.43 4.51
N LEU A 212 17.85 -37.14 4.39
CA LEU A 212 18.78 -36.03 4.61
C LEU A 212 19.31 -36.08 6.06
N MET A 213 20.61 -36.30 6.22
CA MET A 213 21.30 -35.94 7.45
C MET A 213 21.65 -34.44 7.40
N SER A 214 21.39 -33.78 8.52
CA SER A 214 21.51 -32.33 8.78
C SER A 214 22.86 -31.73 8.41
#